data_AF-A0A3B9PQJ9-F1
#
_entry.id   AF-A0A3B9PQJ9-F1
#
_cell.length_a   1.000
_cell.length_b   1.000
_cell.length_c   1.000
_cell.angle_alpha   90.00
_cell.angle_beta   90.00
_cell.angle_gamma   90.00
#
_symmetry.space_group_name_H-M   'P 1'
#
loop_
_entity.id
_entity.type
_entity.pdbx_description
1 polymer ?
#
loop_
_entity_poly.entity_id
_entity_poly.type
_entity_poly.pdbx_seq_one_letter_code
_entity_poly.pdbx_strand_id
1 'polypeptide(L)' 'FSDTQAGARASALLYSLVETAKANGFEPYLWLRHVLRALPTATTVEHFEALLPWNLKAEQLITA' A
#
# COMPACT_ATOMS: atom_id res chain seq x y z
N PHE A 1 17.51 11.63 -5.76
CA PHE A 1 16.66 10.48 -5.40
C PHE A 1 16.29 9.62 -6.61
N SER A 2 16.31 10.15 -7.84
CA SER A 2 16.11 9.38 -9.09
C SER A 2 17.41 9.01 -9.81
N ASP A 3 18.53 9.66 -9.49
CA ASP A 3 19.83 9.47 -10.17
C ASP A 3 20.72 8.36 -9.60
N THR A 4 20.22 7.58 -8.65
CA THR A 4 20.91 6.40 -8.12
C THR A 4 20.06 5.16 -8.39
N GLN A 5 20.71 4.01 -8.62
CA GLN A 5 19.99 2.75 -8.86
C GLN A 5 19.01 2.42 -7.72
N ALA A 6 19.43 2.66 -6.47
CA ALA A 6 18.57 2.49 -5.29
C ALA A 6 17.34 3.42 -5.33
N GLY A 7 17.55 4.66 -5.75
CA GLY A 7 16.52 5.67 -5.86
C GLY A 7 15.51 5.43 -6.99
N ALA A 8 15.99 5.00 -8.16
CA ALA A 8 15.16 4.55 -9.28
C ALA A 8 14.31 3.34 -8.87
N ARG A 9 14.89 2.37 -8.15
CA ARG A 9 14.18 1.22 -7.61
C ARG A 9 13.09 1.62 -6.61
N ALA A 10 13.40 2.53 -5.67
CA ALA A 10 12.40 3.02 -4.71
C ALA A 10 11.24 3.72 -5.41
N SER A 11 11.54 4.53 -6.44
CA SER A 11 10.53 5.23 -7.24
C SER A 11 9.64 4.25 -8.00
N ALA A 12 10.23 3.23 -8.65
CA ALA A 12 9.49 2.18 -9.34
C ALA A 12 8.58 1.39 -8.38
N LEU A 13 9.06 1.05 -7.18
CA LEU A 13 8.26 0.37 -6.17
C LEU A 13 7.04 1.20 -5.75
N LEU A 14 7.24 2.49 -5.45
CA LEU A 14 6.14 3.38 -5.09
C LEU A 14 5.12 3.49 -6.22
N TYR A 15 5.58 3.62 -7.47
CA TYR A 15 4.70 3.69 -8.62
C TYR A 15 3.89 2.40 -8.80
N SER A 16 4.53 1.23 -8.67
CA SER A 16 3.83 -0.06 -8.72
C SER A 16 2.76 -0.18 -7.64
N LEU A 17 3.01 0.31 -6.42
CA LEU A 17 2.01 0.31 -5.34
C LEU A 17 0.83 1.25 -5.64
N VAL A 18 1.10 2.43 -6.19
CA VAL A 18 0.06 3.38 -6.62
C VAL A 18 -0.82 2.76 -7.71
N GLU A 19 -0.22 2.14 -8.73
CA GLU A 19 -0.98 1.49 -9.80
C GLU A 19 -1.75 0.26 -9.28
N THR A 20 -1.21 -0.47 -8.30
CA THR A 20 -1.92 -1.57 -7.65
C THR A 20 -3.17 -1.08 -6.92
N ALA A 21 -3.08 0.04 -6.17
CA ALA A 21 -4.24 0.61 -5.49
C ALA A 21 -5.33 1.03 -6.48
N LYS A 22 -4.95 1.72 -7.56
CA LYS A 22 -5.88 2.11 -8.63
C LYS A 22 -6.53 0.91 -9.31
N ALA A 23 -5.75 -0.13 -9.63
CA ALA A 23 -6.25 -1.35 -10.26
C ALA A 23 -7.29 -2.09 -9.40
N ASN A 24 -7.25 -1.90 -8.08
CA ASN A 24 -8.23 -2.44 -7.14
C ASN A 24 -9.34 -1.44 -6.76
N GLY A 25 -9.42 -0.28 -7.43
CA GLY A 25 -10.47 0.71 -7.22
C GLY A 25 -10.31 1.60 -5.99
N PHE A 26 -9.12 1.61 -5.37
CA PHE A 26 -8.84 2.46 -4.22
C PHE A 26 -8.15 3.76 -4.61
N GLU A 27 -8.46 4.82 -3.86
CA GLU A 27 -7.66 6.05 -3.89
C GLU A 27 -6.26 5.73 -3.31
N PRO A 28 -5.16 5.95 -4.08
CA PRO A 28 -3.82 5.51 -3.70
C PRO A 28 -3.34 6.04 -2.36
N TYR A 29 -3.61 7.30 -2.03
CA TYR A 29 -3.16 7.90 -0.78
C TYR A 29 -3.83 7.26 0.43
N LEU A 30 -5.15 7.06 0.39
CA LEU A 30 -5.91 6.43 1.47
C LEU A 30 -5.45 5.00 1.73
N TRP A 31 -5.27 4.21 0.67
CA TRP A 31 -4.79 2.83 0.81
C TRP A 31 -3.35 2.77 1.36
N LEU A 32 -2.43 3.54 0.78
CA LEU A 32 -1.03 3.59 1.25
C LEU A 32 -0.93 4.06 2.70
N ARG A 33 -1.69 5.08 3.08
CA ARG A 33 -1.72 5.58 4.46
C ARG A 33 -2.21 4.49 5.42
N HIS A 34 -3.27 3.76 5.08
CA HIS A 34 -3.77 2.65 5.88
C HIS A 34 -2.72 1.55 6.07
N VAL A 35 -2.13 1.07 4.96
CA VAL A 35 -1.11 0.02 4.97
C VAL A 35 0.10 0.44 5.82
N LEU A 36 0.66 1.63 5.58
CA LEU A 36 1.83 2.12 6.31
C LEU A 36 1.56 2.30 7.82
N ARG A 37 0.32 2.61 8.21
CA ARG A 37 -0.08 2.71 9.63
C ARG A 37 -0.21 1.35 10.31
N ALA A 38 -0.74 0.37 9.59
CA ALA A 38 -1.02 -0.96 10.11
C ALA A 38 0.20 -1.89 10.07
N LEU A 39 1.13 -1.68 9.14
CA LEU A 39 2.35 -2.50 8.98
C LEU A 39 3.14 -2.74 10.28
N PRO A 40 3.39 -1.74 11.14
CA PRO A 40 4.11 -1.96 12.41
C PRO A 40 3.38 -2.88 13.39
N THR A 41 2.06 -3.06 13.22
CA THR A 41 1.22 -3.91 14.08
C THR A 41 1.00 -5.32 13.50
N ALA A 42 1.39 -5.55 12.25
CA ALA A 42 1.27 -6.85 11.60
C ALA A 42 2.39 -7.79 12.08
N THR A 43 2.00 -8.96 12.61
CA THR A 43 2.90 -9.94 13.24
C THR A 43 2.75 -11.34 12.65
N THR A 44 1.63 -11.63 12.00
CA THR A 44 1.35 -12.91 11.33
C THR A 44 1.13 -12.70 9.84
N VAL A 45 1.23 -13.78 9.06
CA VAL A 45 1.00 -13.75 7.61
C VAL A 45 -0.38 -13.21 7.30
N GLU A 46 -1.39 -13.63 8.07
CA GLU A 46 -2.78 -13.21 7.92
C GLU A 46 -2.95 -11.70 8.14
N HIS A 47 -2.19 -11.09 9.06
CA HIS A 47 -2.20 -9.64 9.24
C HIS A 47 -1.68 -8.92 7.99
N PHE A 48 -0.63 -9.43 7.35
CA PHE A 48 -0.12 -8.85 6.09
C PHE A 48 -1.09 -9.07 4.93
N GLU A 49 -1.68 -10.27 4.83
CA GLU A 49 -2.66 -10.57 3.80
C GLU A 49 -3.90 -9.67 3.91
N ALA A 50 -4.34 -9.36 5.13
CA ALA A 50 -5.47 -8.45 5.35
C ALA A 50 -5.19 -7.01 4.85
N LEU A 51 -3.93 -6.60 4.68
CA LEU A 51 -3.55 -5.29 4.15
C LEU A 51 -3.51 -5.24 2.61
N LEU A 52 -3.61 -6.41 1.95
CA LEU A 52 -3.61 -6.48 0.50
C LEU A 52 -4.88 -5.84 -0.05
N PRO A 53 -4.80 -5.12 -1.19
CA PRO A 53 -5.90 -4.30 -1.66
C PRO A 53 -7.15 -5.14 -1.97
N TRP A 54 -7.01 -6.35 -2.51
CA TRP A 54 -8.15 -7.24 -2.78
C TRP A 54 -8.82 -7.85 -1.52
N ASN A 55 -8.20 -7.74 -0.35
CA ASN A 55 -8.75 -8.19 0.93
C ASN A 55 -9.38 -7.04 1.74
N LEU A 56 -9.23 -5.79 1.28
CA LEU A 56 -9.78 -4.61 1.92
C LEU A 56 -11.13 -4.23 1.31
N LYS A 57 -11.98 -3.63 2.13
CA LYS A 57 -13.22 -2.99 1.72
C LYS A 57 -13.08 -1.48 1.83
N ALA A 58 -13.77 -0.74 0.96
CA ALA A 58 -13.68 0.72 0.91
C ALA A 58 -14.02 1.39 2.26
N GLU A 59 -14.95 0.82 3.03
CA GLU A 59 -15.37 1.31 4.33
C GLU A 59 -14.22 1.33 5.36
N GLN A 60 -13.24 0.43 5.21
CA GLN A 60 -12.08 0.33 6.09
C GLN A 60 -11.05 1.44 5.84
N LEU A 61 -11.08 2.08 4.66
CA LEU A 61 -10.17 3.18 4.33
C LEU A 61 -10.71 4.55 4.75
N ILE A 62 -12.03 4.69 4.93
CA ILE A 62 -12.67 5.94 5.35
C ILE A 62 -12.43 6.19 6.86
N THR A 63 -12.26 5.11 7.63
CA THR A 63 -12.08 5.16 9.09
C THR A 63 -10.61 5.09 9.55
N ALA A 64 -9.65 4.94 8.62
CA ALA A 64 -8.23 4.69 8.89
C ALA A 64 -7.40 5.92 9.31
#